data_AF-A0A3D1E0N9-F1
#
_entry.id   AF-A0A3D1E0N9-F1
#
_cell.length_a   1.000
_cell.length_b   1.000
_cell.length_c   1.000
_cell.angle_alpha   90.00
_cell.angle_beta   90.00
_cell.angle_gamma   90.00
#
_symmetry.space_group_name_H-M   'P 1'
#
loop_
_entity.id
_entity.type
_entity.pdbx_description
1 polymer ?
#
loop_
_entity_poly.entity_id
_entity_poly.type
_entity_poly.pdbx_seq_one_letter_code
_entity_poly.pdbx_strand_id
1 'polypeptide(L)' 'RQTRTEVARLQGEGKTVKLLMVGRKSADALRRELGDLYIDSLEGIQGTAVSYADAASIGETVRNGFE' A
#
# COMPACT_ATOMS: atom_id res chain seq x y z
N ARG A 1 -2.43 1.24 12.99
CA ARG A 1 -2.55 0.10 13.93
C ARG A 1 -3.31 -1.06 13.28
N GLN A 2 -4.54 -0.86 12.80
CA GLN A 2 -5.34 -1.90 12.14
C GLN A 2 -4.63 -2.61 10.97
N THR A 3 -3.90 -1.87 10.12
CA THR A 3 -3.12 -2.45 9.01
C THR A 3 -2.16 -3.56 9.46
N ARG A 4 -1.54 -3.42 10.64
CA ARG A 4 -0.57 -4.41 11.14
C ARG A 4 -1.24 -5.70 11.56
N THR A 5 -2.38 -5.59 12.23
CA THR A 5 -3.20 -6.74 12.63
C THR A 5 -3.70 -7.51 11.41
N GLU A 6 -4.17 -6.80 10.38
CA GLU A 6 -4.62 -7.44 9.14
C GLU A 6 -3.50 -8.14 8.38
N VAL A 7 -2.32 -7.50 8.28
CA VAL A 7 -1.15 -8.10 7.64
C VAL A 7 -0.74 -9.39 8.37
N ALA A 8 -0.62 -9.35 9.70
CA ALA A 8 -0.27 -10.53 10.49
C ALA A 8 -1.30 -11.65 10.36
N ARG A 9 -2.60 -11.31 10.33
CA ARG A 9 -3.69 -12.28 10.12
C ARG A 9 -3.58 -12.95 8.75
N LEU A 10 -3.43 -12.16 7.68
CA LEU A 10 -3.35 -12.67 6.31
C LEU A 10 -2.09 -13.52 6.08
N GLN A 11 -0.95 -13.13 6.66
CA GLN A 11 0.26 -13.94 6.64
C GLN A 11 0.09 -15.25 7.42
N GLY A 12 -0.58 -15.21 8.58
CA GLY A 12 -0.91 -16.41 9.35
C GLY A 12 -1.84 -17.38 8.59
N GLU A 13 -2.67 -16.86 7.68
CA GLU A 13 -3.47 -17.64 6.75
C GLU A 13 -2.68 -18.17 5.54
N GLY A 14 -1.37 -17.90 5.45
CA GLY A 14 -0.50 -18.33 4.35
C GLY A 14 -0.68 -17.53 3.06
N LYS A 15 -1.29 -16.34 3.12
CA LYS A 15 -1.54 -15.49 1.95
C LYS A 15 -0.36 -14.56 1.68
N THR A 16 -0.12 -14.30 0.40
CA THR A 16 0.82 -13.26 -0.05
C THR A 16 0.21 -11.90 0.21
N VAL A 17 0.83 -11.13 1.10
CA VAL A 17 0.41 -9.76 1.41
C VAL A 17 1.36 -8.79 0.72
N LYS A 18 0.78 -7.85 -0.02
CA LYS A 18 1.53 -6.76 -0.63
C LYS A 18 0.86 -5.43 -0.27
N LEU A 19 1.67 -4.40 0.00
CA LEU A 19 1.22 -3.11 0.51
C LEU A 19 1.52 -2.00 -0.49
N LEU A 20 0.49 -1.27 -0.86
CA LEU A 20 0.58 -0.01 -1.60
C LEU A 20 0.30 1.13 -0.62
N MET A 21 1.30 1.99 -0.41
CA MET A 21 1.17 3.08 0.55
C MET A 21 0.62 4.33 -0.10
N VAL A 22 -0.33 4.98 0.57
CA VAL A 22 -0.83 6.30 0.16
C VAL A 22 -0.43 7.34 1.19
N GLY A 23 0.35 8.32 0.74
CA GLY A 23 0.83 9.43 1.56
C GLY A 23 2.09 9.12 2.37
N ARG A 24 2.99 10.10 2.42
CA ARG A 24 4.32 10.02 3.05
C ARG A 24 4.28 9.58 4.51
N LYS A 25 3.40 10.18 5.33
CA LYS A 25 3.34 9.91 6.77
C LYS A 25 3.02 8.45 7.10
N SER A 26 2.07 7.86 6.37
CA SER A 26 1.70 6.45 6.54
C SER A 26 2.80 5.53 6.02
N ALA A 27 3.42 5.90 4.88
CA ALA A 27 4.55 5.17 4.33
C ALA A 27 5.71 5.10 5.33
N ASP A 28 6.17 6.23 5.88
CA ASP A 28 7.26 6.28 6.86
C ASP A 28 6.96 5.47 8.13
N ALA A 29 5.73 5.57 8.65
CA ALA A 29 5.33 4.89 9.88
C ALA A 29 5.29 3.35 9.77
N LEU A 30 5.09 2.83 8.55
CA LEU A 30 4.95 1.39 8.30
C LEU A 30 6.19 0.80 7.61
N ARG A 31 7.05 1.63 7.00
CA ARG A 31 8.25 1.18 6.25
C ARG A 31 9.27 0.49 7.15
N ARG A 32 9.35 0.87 8.42
CA ARG A 32 10.27 0.26 9.40
C ARG A 32 9.96 -1.19 9.73
N GLU A 33 8.70 -1.60 9.63
CA GLU A 33 8.24 -2.92 10.07
C GLU A 33 7.70 -3.79 8.94
N LEU A 34 7.11 -3.17 7.92
CA LEU A 34 6.44 -3.86 6.81
C LEU A 34 7.12 -3.55 5.47
N GLY A 35 8.32 -2.97 5.48
CA GLY A 35 9.04 -2.52 4.28
C GLY A 35 9.22 -3.63 3.23
N ASP A 36 9.38 -4.88 3.67
CA ASP A 36 9.54 -6.03 2.78
C ASP A 36 8.27 -6.37 1.98
N LEU A 37 7.11 -5.87 2.43
CA LEU A 37 5.82 -6.09 1.77
C LEU A 37 5.44 -4.93 0.83
N TYR A 38 6.28 -3.89 0.72
CA TYR A 38 5.95 -2.71 -0.06
C TYR A 38 6.07 -3.00 -1.55
N ILE A 39 5.01 -2.68 -2.29
CA ILE A 39 5.07 -2.62 -3.76
C ILE A 39 5.49 -1.21 -4.17
N ASP A 40 4.81 -0.21 -3.65
CA ASP A 40 5.00 1.18 -4.07
C ASP A 40 4.41 2.15 -3.02
N SER A 41 4.73 3.43 -3.16
CA SER A 41 4.16 4.51 -2.37
C SER A 41 3.75 5.68 -3.26
N LEU A 42 2.46 6.00 -3.27
CA LEU A 42 1.96 7.21 -3.90
C LEU A 42 2.11 8.39 -2.94
N GLU A 43 3.07 9.24 -3.27
CA GLU A 43 3.22 10.56 -2.67
C GLU A 43 2.49 11.60 -3.52
N GLY A 44 1.87 12.61 -2.89
CA GLY A 44 1.26 13.72 -3.63
C GLY A 44 -0.25 13.63 -3.86
N ILE A 45 -0.92 12.53 -3.48
CA ILE A 45 -2.39 12.48 -3.32
C ILE A 45 -2.78 13.20 -2.01
N GLN A 46 -2.32 14.44 -1.84
CA GLN A 46 -2.69 15.31 -0.73
C GLN A 46 -3.57 16.42 -1.27
N GLY A 47 -4.88 16.26 -1.09
CA GLY A 47 -5.89 17.24 -1.46
C GLY A 47 -7.27 16.60 -1.61
N THR A 48 -8.32 17.41 -1.52
CA THR A 48 -9.73 16.98 -1.62
C THR A 48 -10.12 16.44 -3.00
N ALA A 49 -9.21 16.53 -3.98
CA ALA A 49 -9.43 16.08 -5.35
C ALA A 49 -8.44 14.96 -5.71
N VAL A 50 -8.91 13.71 -5.61
CA VAL A 50 -8.25 12.56 -6.24
C VAL A 50 -8.61 12.60 -7.72
N SER A 51 -7.61 12.62 -8.61
CA SER A 51 -7.88 12.57 -10.04
C SER A 51 -8.13 11.14 -10.51
N TYR A 52 -8.85 10.97 -11.62
CA TYR A 52 -8.99 9.65 -12.25
C TYR A 52 -7.63 9.06 -12.66
N ALA A 53 -6.68 9.92 -13.06
CA ALA A 53 -5.33 9.47 -13.43
C ALA A 53 -4.60 8.81 -12.25
N ASP A 54 -4.74 9.36 -11.04
CA ASP A 54 -4.16 8.77 -9.83
C ASP A 54 -4.77 7.39 -9.53
N ALA A 55 -6.10 7.27 -9.66
CA ALA A 55 -6.81 6.01 -9.46
C ALA A 55 -6.45 4.96 -10.52
N ALA A 56 -6.29 5.38 -11.79
CA ALA A 56 -5.87 4.50 -12.87
C ALA A 56 -4.45 3.97 -12.65
N SER A 57 -3.53 4.84 -12.24
CA SER A 57 -2.15 4.48 -11.88
C SER A 57 -2.12 3.47 -10.72
N ILE A 58 -2.89 3.70 -9.65
CA ILE A 58 -3.05 2.73 -8.55
C ILE A 58 -3.50 1.36 -9.05
N GLY A 59 -4.50 1.33 -9.94
CA GLY A 59 -5.03 0.09 -10.49
C GLY A 59 -4.00 -0.69 -11.31
N GLU A 60 -3.15 0.01 -12.05
CA GLU A 60 -2.05 -0.59 -12.80
C GLU A 60 -0.96 -1.15 -11.88
N THR A 61 -0.54 -0.38 -10.88
CA THR A 61 0.43 -0.84 -9.87
C THR A 61 -0.04 -2.09 -9.14
N VAL A 62 -1.33 -2.14 -8.76
CA VAL A 62 -1.90 -3.33 -8.13
C VAL A 62 -1.88 -4.51 -9.10
N ARG A 63 -2.30 -4.32 -10.36
CA ARG A 63 -2.32 -5.39 -11.36
C ARG A 63 -0.93 -6.00 -11.60
N ASN A 64 0.06 -5.15 -11.84
CA ASN A 64 1.44 -5.57 -12.08
C ASN A 64 2.09 -6.13 -10.81
N GLY A 65 1.64 -5.66 -9.65
CA GLY A 65 2.11 -6.10 -8.36
C GLY A 65 1.75 -7.54 -8.02
N PHE A 66 0.85 -8.25 -8.73
CA PHE A 66 0.47 -9.64 -8.43
C PHE A 66 0.77 -10.64 -9.56
N GLU A 67 1.55 -10.22 -10.56
CA GLU A 67 2.07 -11.11 -11.61
C GLU A 67 3.16 -12.06 -11.10
#